data_AF-A0A7R9FN13-F1
#
_entry.id   AF-A0A7R9FN13-F1
#
_cell.length_a   1.000
_cell.length_b   1.000
_cell.length_c   1.000
_cell.angle_alpha   90.00
_cell.angle_beta   90.00
_cell.angle_gamma   90.00
#
_symmetry.space_group_name_H-M   'P 1'
#
loop_
_entity.id
_entity.type
_entity.pdbx_description
1 polymer ?
#
loop_
_entity_poly.entity_id
_entity_poly.type
_entity_poly.pdbx_seq_one_letter_code
_entity_poly.pdbx_strand_id
1 'polypeptide(L)'
;MDERKQRLSGKPVSDQILRYHRVNDVQKFRFSRPFHRRDPGVTGDADNEFASLWLERTVLVTSYPLPGILRWFPVTSADTYQIDLSLPDDPQVSPLRNAIETMEGSNRTLRDLIVAHRSDPSLQLNPLSMKINGIVDAAVMGGITNYEKVSRALSSFLP
;
A
#
# COMPACT_ATOMS: atom_id res chain seq x y z
N MET A 1 -0.04 5.31 20.68
CA MET A 1 0.29 6.07 19.45
C MET A 1 1.64 6.74 19.69
N ASP A 2 2.61 6.55 18.80
CA ASP A 2 4.02 6.91 19.03
C ASP A 2 4.27 8.41 19.10
N GLU A 3 4.52 8.93 20.31
CA GLU A 3 4.92 10.34 20.59
C GLU A 3 6.07 10.83 19.70
N ARG A 4 6.93 9.92 19.22
CA ARG A 4 8.11 10.25 18.40
C ARG A 4 7.79 10.60 16.95
N LYS A 5 6.77 9.99 16.33
CA LYS A 5 6.30 10.42 15.00
C LYS A 5 5.76 11.84 15.04
N GLN A 6 5.22 12.25 16.19
CA GLN A 6 4.75 13.61 16.43
C GLN A 6 5.90 14.63 16.45
N ARG A 7 7.12 14.23 16.86
CA ARG A 7 8.29 15.14 16.96
C ARG A 7 8.81 15.64 15.61
N LEU A 8 8.61 14.84 14.57
CA LEU A 8 9.01 15.14 13.18
C LEU A 8 7.85 15.70 12.35
N SER A 9 6.62 15.58 12.83
CA SER A 9 5.43 16.08 12.15
C SER A 9 5.43 17.61 12.09
N GLY A 10 5.16 18.19 10.92
CA GLY A 10 5.06 19.64 10.72
C GLY A 10 6.40 20.40 10.65
N LYS A 11 7.54 19.70 10.69
CA LYS A 11 8.87 20.32 10.55
C LYS A 11 9.46 20.05 9.17
N PRO A 12 10.28 20.96 8.62
CA PRO A 12 11.02 20.71 7.38
C PRO A 12 12.17 19.72 7.67
N VAL A 13 11.86 18.43 7.60
CA VAL A 13 12.82 17.33 7.80
C VAL A 13 13.22 16.76 6.45
N SER A 14 14.50 16.46 6.28
CA SER A 14 15.01 15.80 5.06
C SER A 14 14.34 14.44 4.84
N ASP A 15 13.97 14.13 3.59
CA ASP A 15 13.38 12.86 3.19
C ASP A 15 14.23 11.65 3.58
N GLN A 16 15.56 11.80 3.61
CA GLN A 16 16.46 10.73 4.02
C GLN A 16 16.24 10.31 5.49
N ILE A 17 16.03 11.29 6.37
CA ILE A 17 15.75 11.05 7.79
C ILE A 17 14.37 10.42 7.95
N LEU A 18 13.37 10.93 7.21
CA LEU A 18 12.03 10.36 7.21
C LEU A 18 12.04 8.91 6.73
N ARG A 19 12.82 8.60 5.68
CA ARG A 19 12.98 7.24 5.15
C ARG A 19 13.62 6.29 6.16
N TYR A 20 14.61 6.75 6.92
CA TYR A 20 15.22 5.95 7.99
C TYR A 20 14.18 5.52 9.04
N HIS A 21 13.36 6.46 9.51
CA HIS A 21 12.31 6.19 10.52
C HIS A 21 11.06 5.48 9.97
N ARG A 22 10.93 5.29 8.65
CA ARG A 22 9.89 4.41 8.09
C ARG A 22 10.18 2.93 8.37
N VAL A 23 11.46 2.56 8.53
CA VAL A 23 11.90 1.16 8.69
C VAL A 23 12.65 0.91 10.00
N ASN A 24 12.96 1.95 10.77
CA ASN A 24 13.59 1.87 12.08
C ASN A 24 12.71 2.53 13.14
N ASP A 25 12.86 2.08 14.39
CA ASP A 25 12.00 2.41 15.52
C ASP A 25 10.52 2.02 15.24
N VAL A 26 10.34 0.83 14.67
CA VAL A 26 9.04 0.29 14.26
C VAL A 26 8.56 -0.77 15.25
N GLN A 27 7.34 -0.61 15.75
CA GLN A 27 6.68 -1.56 16.65
C GLN A 27 5.46 -2.24 16.03
N LYS A 28 4.84 -1.58 15.03
CA LYS A 28 3.67 -2.08 14.33
C LYS A 28 4.05 -2.63 12.97
N PHE A 29 3.67 -3.87 12.72
CA PHE A 29 3.91 -4.58 11.48
C PHE A 29 2.59 -4.92 10.82
N ARG A 30 2.57 -4.91 9.49
CA ARG A 30 1.37 -5.16 8.69
C ARG A 30 1.66 -6.27 7.71
N PHE A 31 0.87 -7.33 7.77
CA PHE A 31 0.84 -8.40 6.80
C PHE A 31 -0.49 -8.33 6.04
N SER A 32 -0.48 -8.54 4.73
CA SER A 32 -1.70 -8.55 3.91
C SER A 32 -1.69 -9.76 3.00
N ARG A 33 -2.77 -10.54 3.02
CA ARG A 33 -2.95 -11.77 2.26
C ARG A 33 -4.08 -11.59 1.23
N PRO A 34 -3.84 -11.87 -0.06
CA PRO A 34 -4.90 -11.82 -1.05
C PRO A 34 -5.83 -13.03 -0.95
N PHE A 35 -7.13 -12.77 -1.17
CA PHE A 35 -8.15 -13.80 -1.35
C PHE A 35 -9.21 -13.33 -2.34
N HIS A 36 -9.91 -14.28 -2.97
CA HIS A 36 -10.94 -13.97 -3.96
C HIS A 36 -12.32 -14.09 -3.34
N ARG A 37 -13.13 -13.03 -3.44
CA ARG A 37 -14.56 -13.04 -3.07
C ARG A 37 -15.36 -12.62 -4.30
N ARG A 38 -16.27 -13.49 -4.74
CA ARG A 38 -17.25 -13.16 -5.78
C ARG A 38 -18.45 -12.55 -5.09
N ASP A 39 -18.67 -11.25 -5.27
CA ASP A 39 -19.91 -10.63 -4.82
C ASP A 39 -21.03 -10.95 -5.84
N PRO A 40 -22.22 -11.39 -5.38
CA PRO A 40 -23.34 -11.76 -6.27
C PRO A 40 -23.86 -10.60 -7.15
N GLY A 41 -23.54 -9.35 -6.80
CA GLY A 41 -23.97 -8.14 -7.52
C GLY A 41 -22.99 -7.64 -8.59
N VAL A 42 -21.77 -8.18 -8.66
CA VAL A 42 -20.78 -7.81 -9.69
C VAL A 42 -20.83 -8.86 -10.80
N THR A 43 -21.90 -8.84 -11.59
CA THR A 43 -22.03 -9.59 -12.85
C THR A 43 -21.39 -8.84 -14.02
N GLY A 44 -20.27 -8.16 -13.78
CA GLY A 44 -19.54 -7.38 -14.77
C GLY A 44 -18.13 -7.93 -14.93
N ASP A 45 -17.86 -8.51 -16.11
CA ASP A 45 -16.58 -9.01 -16.60
C ASP A 45 -15.89 -10.08 -15.73
N ALA A 46 -16.21 -11.35 -16.01
CA ALA A 46 -15.50 -12.52 -15.48
C ALA A 46 -13.98 -12.53 -15.76
N ASP A 47 -13.48 -11.60 -16.59
CA ASP A 47 -12.07 -11.41 -16.93
C ASP A 47 -11.31 -10.47 -15.99
N ASN A 48 -11.98 -9.63 -15.18
CA ASN A 48 -11.27 -8.67 -14.34
C ASN A 48 -10.93 -9.28 -12.96
N GLU A 49 -9.81 -9.99 -12.89
CA GLU A 49 -9.30 -10.61 -11.65
C GLU A 49 -9.19 -9.62 -10.48
N PHE A 50 -8.90 -8.35 -10.77
CA PHE A 50 -8.77 -7.29 -9.77
C PHE A 50 -10.09 -6.94 -9.09
N ALA A 51 -11.23 -7.10 -9.77
CA ALA A 51 -12.55 -6.80 -9.21
C ALA A 51 -12.92 -7.77 -8.07
N SER A 52 -12.38 -8.98 -8.12
CA SER A 52 -12.62 -10.03 -7.12
C SER A 52 -11.49 -10.17 -6.11
N LEU A 53 -10.44 -9.35 -6.20
CA LEU A 53 -9.25 -9.43 -5.36
C LEU A 53 -9.43 -8.61 -4.08
N TRP A 54 -9.63 -9.30 -2.97
CA TRP A 54 -9.71 -8.73 -1.63
C TRP A 54 -8.42 -8.99 -0.87
N LEU A 55 -8.08 -8.10 0.08
CA LEU A 55 -6.96 -8.32 0.99
C LEU A 55 -7.45 -8.48 2.42
N GLU A 56 -7.03 -9.58 3.05
CA GLU A 56 -7.09 -9.77 4.49
C GLU A 56 -5.85 -9.15 5.11
N ARG A 57 -6.00 -8.33 6.16
CA ARG A 57 -4.90 -7.59 6.76
C ARG A 57 -4.74 -7.93 8.23
N THR A 58 -3.55 -8.37 8.60
CA THR A 58 -3.15 -8.62 9.99
C THR A 58 -2.17 -7.54 10.43
N VAL A 59 -2.49 -6.86 11.54
CA VAL A 59 -1.61 -5.89 12.19
C VAL A 59 -1.05 -6.53 13.46
N LEU A 60 0.28 -6.59 13.54
CA LEU A 60 1.01 -7.14 14.68
C LEU A 60 1.69 -6.01 15.43
N VAL A 61 1.65 -6.05 16.76
CA VAL A 61 2.35 -5.09 17.63
C VAL A 61 3.32 -5.84 18.53
N THR A 62 4.61 -5.57 18.38
CA THR A 62 5.65 -6.15 19.24
C THR A 62 5.68 -5.49 20.61
N SER A 63 6.21 -6.18 21.63
CA SER A 63 6.31 -5.63 22.98
C SER A 63 7.21 -4.37 23.05
N TYR A 64 8.24 -4.31 22.20
CA TYR A 64 9.17 -3.18 22.07
C TYR A 64 9.43 -2.86 20.59
N PRO A 65 9.80 -1.61 20.26
CA PRO A 65 10.16 -1.23 18.90
C PRO A 65 11.47 -1.88 18.44
N LEU A 66 11.59 -2.11 17.14
CA LEU A 66 12.81 -2.56 16.48
C LEU A 66 13.48 -1.40 15.74
N PRO A 67 14.82 -1.27 15.81
CA PRO A 67 15.75 -2.11 16.57
C PRO A 67 15.68 -1.84 18.08
N GLY A 68 15.88 -2.88 18.89
CA GLY A 68 16.03 -2.79 20.34
C GLY A 68 17.22 -3.59 20.84
N ILE A 69 17.27 -3.90 22.15
CA ILE A 69 18.34 -4.71 22.75
C ILE A 69 18.45 -6.08 22.05
N LEU A 70 17.30 -6.67 21.71
CA LEU A 70 17.20 -7.91 20.97
C LEU A 70 16.78 -7.64 19.52
N ARG A 71 17.12 -8.58 18.64
CA ARG A 71 16.71 -8.56 17.22
C ARG A 71 15.28 -9.05 16.99
N TRP A 72 14.60 -9.45 18.05
CA TRP A 72 13.23 -9.96 18.02
C TRP A 72 12.53 -9.61 19.35
N PHE A 73 11.23 -9.42 19.28
CA PHE A 73 10.37 -9.19 20.43
C PHE A 73 9.05 -9.95 20.25
N PRO A 74 8.45 -10.46 21.34
CA PRO A 74 7.16 -11.14 21.27
C PRO A 74 6.06 -10.19 20.80
N VAL A 75 5.09 -10.74 20.08
CA VAL A 75 3.89 -10.02 19.66
C VAL A 75 2.93 -9.95 20.85
N THR A 76 2.46 -8.74 21.15
CA THR A 76 1.54 -8.45 22.26
C THR A 76 0.10 -8.23 21.81
N SER A 77 -0.07 -7.73 20.58
CA SER A 77 -1.38 -7.59 19.93
C SER A 77 -1.30 -8.12 18.51
N ALA A 78 -2.32 -8.86 18.10
CA ALA A 78 -2.46 -9.37 16.75
C ALA A 78 -3.93 -9.21 16.33
N ASP A 79 -4.17 -8.21 15.49
CA ASP A 79 -5.51 -7.90 15.00
C ASP A 79 -5.59 -8.32 13.53
N THR A 80 -6.36 -9.37 13.26
CA THR A 80 -6.68 -9.79 11.89
C THR A 80 -8.05 -9.24 11.53
N TYR A 81 -8.08 -8.36 10.54
CA TYR A 81 -9.33 -7.84 10.01
C TYR A 81 -9.76 -8.72 8.84
N GLN A 82 -10.71 -9.63 9.09
CA GLN A 82 -11.57 -10.20 8.06
C GLN A 82 -12.80 -9.29 7.93
N ILE A 83 -13.02 -8.79 6.72
CA ILE A 83 -14.03 -7.80 6.35
C ILE A 83 -15.42 -8.16 6.88
N ASP A 84 -15.92 -7.39 7.85
CA ASP A 84 -17.37 -7.27 8.10
C ASP A 84 -17.78 -5.79 8.07
N LEU A 85 -18.92 -5.53 7.46
CA LEU A 85 -19.40 -4.25 6.92
C LEU A 85 -19.87 -3.25 7.99
N SER A 86 -19.39 -3.34 9.23
CA SER A 86 -20.05 -2.73 10.39
C SER A 86 -19.15 -1.97 11.37
N LEU A 87 -17.97 -1.49 10.95
CA LEU A 87 -17.15 -0.58 11.77
C LEU A 87 -16.83 0.74 11.04
N PRO A 88 -16.90 1.91 11.74
CA PRO A 88 -16.93 3.22 11.11
C PRO A 88 -15.56 3.71 10.61
N ASP A 89 -14.48 3.11 11.10
CA ASP A 89 -13.10 3.49 10.80
C ASP A 89 -12.35 2.37 10.06
N ASP A 90 -12.98 1.91 8.97
CA ASP A 90 -12.50 1.18 7.79
C ASP A 90 -11.19 0.36 7.89
N PRO A 91 -11.30 -0.98 7.97
CA PRO A 91 -10.30 -1.88 7.40
C PRO A 91 -10.93 -2.81 6.34
N GLN A 92 -11.67 -2.26 5.37
CA GLN A 92 -11.90 -2.93 4.09
C GLN A 92 -10.79 -2.53 3.13
N VAL A 93 -9.85 -3.45 2.86
CA VAL A 93 -9.04 -3.29 1.65
C VAL A 93 -9.84 -3.85 0.49
N SER A 94 -10.91 -3.12 0.14
CA SER A 94 -11.70 -3.39 -1.04
C SER A 94 -10.82 -3.39 -2.29
N PRO A 95 -11.21 -4.07 -3.38
CA PRO A 95 -10.53 -3.99 -4.67
C PRO A 95 -10.10 -2.56 -5.07
N LEU A 96 -10.98 -1.58 -4.83
CA LEU A 96 -10.71 -0.17 -5.09
C LEU A 96 -9.70 0.44 -4.12
N ARG A 97 -9.81 0.16 -2.81
CA ARG A 97 -8.83 0.64 -1.83
C ARG A 97 -7.45 0.04 -2.08
N ASN A 98 -7.39 -1.23 -2.47
CA ASN A 98 -6.17 -1.90 -2.89
C ASN A 98 -5.54 -1.22 -4.12
N ALA A 99 -6.36 -0.88 -5.12
CA ALA A 99 -5.92 -0.14 -6.30
C ALA A 99 -5.27 1.20 -5.92
N ILE A 100 -5.93 1.96 -5.03
CA ILE A 100 -5.41 3.24 -4.53
C ILE A 100 -4.07 3.04 -3.81
N GLU A 101 -3.99 2.11 -2.85
CA GLU A 101 -2.74 1.84 -2.11
C GLU A 101 -1.60 1.42 -3.05
N THR A 102 -1.90 0.61 -4.07
CA THR A 102 -0.95 0.13 -5.09
C THR A 102 -0.44 1.29 -5.95
N MET A 103 -1.34 2.16 -6.42
CA MET A 103 -0.98 3.33 -7.23
C MET A 103 -0.19 4.35 -6.43
N GLU A 104 -0.59 4.62 -5.19
CA GLU A 104 0.18 5.48 -4.29
C GLU A 104 1.58 4.92 -4.03
N GLY A 105 1.69 3.60 -3.82
CA GLY A 105 2.97 2.91 -3.65
C GLY A 105 3.88 3.12 -4.86
N SER A 106 3.37 2.86 -6.06
CA SER A 106 4.10 3.08 -7.31
C SER A 106 4.51 4.54 -7.50
N ASN A 107 3.64 5.49 -7.17
CA ASN A 107 3.92 6.93 -7.24
C ASN A 107 5.00 7.35 -6.23
N ARG A 108 5.00 6.80 -5.01
CA ARG A 108 6.05 7.04 -4.01
C ARG A 108 7.40 6.55 -4.51
N THR A 109 7.47 5.31 -5.00
CA THR A 109 8.71 4.75 -5.56
C THR A 109 9.23 5.56 -6.75
N LEU A 110 8.35 5.99 -7.66
CA LEU A 110 8.75 6.82 -8.80
C LEU A 110 9.33 8.17 -8.34
N ARG A 111 8.69 8.82 -7.37
CA ARG A 111 9.21 10.07 -6.76
C ARG A 111 10.58 9.85 -6.13
N ASP A 112 10.76 8.77 -5.36
CA ASP A 112 12.04 8.45 -4.73
C ASP A 112 13.17 8.27 -5.78
N LEU A 113 12.86 7.59 -6.91
CA LEU A 113 13.81 7.40 -8.01
C LEU A 113 14.18 8.72 -8.72
N ILE A 114 13.21 9.61 -8.91
CA ILE A 114 13.43 10.94 -9.52
C ILE A 114 14.32 11.79 -8.60
N VAL A 115 14.04 11.82 -7.30
CA VAL A 115 14.85 12.56 -6.32
C VAL A 115 16.28 12.02 -6.29
N ALA A 116 16.46 10.70 -6.30
CA ALA A 116 17.78 10.08 -6.33
C ALA A 116 18.59 10.48 -7.56
N HIS A 117 18.02 10.40 -8.77
CA HIS A 117 18.71 10.80 -10.01
C HIS A 117 18.99 12.29 -10.07
N ARG A 118 18.11 13.12 -9.49
CA ARG A 118 18.35 14.57 -9.38
C ARG A 118 19.51 14.88 -8.45
N SER A 119 19.69 14.11 -7.37
CA SER A 119 20.82 14.27 -6.44
C SER A 119 22.12 13.70 -6.99
N ASP A 120 22.06 12.64 -7.79
CA ASP A 120 23.23 11.98 -8.38
C ASP A 120 22.94 11.55 -9.83
N PRO A 121 23.38 12.35 -10.82
CA PRO A 121 23.20 12.04 -12.24
C PRO A 121 24.00 10.82 -12.72
N SER A 122 24.92 10.27 -11.91
CA SER A 122 25.74 9.11 -12.27
C SER A 122 25.04 7.77 -12.02
N LEU A 123 23.89 7.79 -11.35
CA LEU A 123 23.08 6.59 -11.09
C LEU A 123 22.64 5.92 -12.39
N GLN A 124 22.55 4.59 -12.36
CA GLN A 124 22.09 3.80 -13.50
C GLN A 124 20.63 4.14 -13.83
N LEU A 125 20.35 4.46 -15.10
CA LEU A 125 19.00 4.81 -15.58
C LEU A 125 18.02 3.63 -15.61
N ASN A 126 18.51 2.40 -15.61
CA ASN A 126 17.69 1.20 -15.81
C ASN A 126 16.48 1.11 -14.85
N PRO A 127 16.62 1.30 -13.51
CA PRO A 127 15.50 1.20 -12.59
C PRO A 127 14.42 2.27 -12.83
N LEU A 128 14.83 3.48 -13.22
CA LEU A 128 13.91 4.58 -13.52
C LEU A 128 13.16 4.32 -14.84
N SER A 129 13.88 3.98 -15.90
CA SER A 129 13.29 3.65 -17.20
C SER A 129 12.33 2.48 -17.12
N MET A 130 12.71 1.40 -16.42
CA MET A 130 11.83 0.25 -16.20
C MET A 130 10.56 0.63 -15.43
N LYS A 131 10.67 1.46 -14.38
CA LYS A 131 9.50 1.85 -13.59
C LYS A 131 8.56 2.75 -14.38
N ILE A 132 9.08 3.67 -15.20
CA ILE A 132 8.26 4.53 -16.08
C ILE A 132 7.55 3.69 -17.13
N ASN A 133 8.29 2.83 -17.84
CA ASN A 133 7.71 1.97 -18.89
C ASN A 133 6.63 1.05 -18.31
N GLY A 134 6.87 0.45 -17.14
CA GLY A 134 5.88 -0.43 -16.50
C GLY A 134 4.61 0.28 -16.00
N ILE A 135 4.63 1.60 -15.82
CA ILE A 135 3.44 2.41 -15.46
C ILE A 135 2.73 2.90 -16.72
N VAL A 136 3.48 3.40 -17.71
CA VAL A 136 2.93 4.01 -18.93
C VAL A 136 2.40 2.95 -19.89
N ASP A 137 3.13 1.84 -20.04
CA ASP A 137 2.79 0.71 -20.92
C ASP A 137 2.61 -0.57 -20.09
N ALA A 138 1.55 -0.58 -19.28
CA ALA A 138 1.22 -1.68 -18.39
C ALA A 138 0.57 -2.86 -19.14
N ALA A 139 1.25 -3.38 -20.16
CA ALA A 139 0.75 -4.41 -21.08
C ALA A 139 0.35 -5.74 -20.42
N VAL A 140 0.93 -6.06 -19.25
CA VAL A 140 0.67 -7.33 -18.55
C VAL A 140 -0.46 -7.22 -17.54
N MET A 141 -0.50 -6.14 -16.74
CA MET A 141 -1.46 -5.99 -15.65
C MET A 141 -2.70 -5.16 -16.04
N GLY A 142 -2.79 -4.70 -17.30
CA GLY A 142 -3.85 -3.82 -17.83
C GLY A 142 -3.88 -2.40 -17.25
N GLY A 143 -3.00 -2.11 -16.28
CA GLY A 143 -2.77 -0.78 -15.73
C GLY A 143 -4.01 -0.14 -15.13
N ILE A 144 -4.14 1.18 -15.33
CA ILE A 144 -5.21 1.99 -14.75
C ILE A 144 -6.59 1.63 -15.34
N THR A 145 -6.63 1.11 -16.57
CA THR A 145 -7.89 0.76 -17.25
C THR A 145 -8.68 -0.31 -16.50
N ASN A 146 -8.01 -1.27 -15.84
CA ASN A 146 -8.66 -2.29 -15.03
C ASN A 146 -9.31 -1.70 -13.78
N TYR A 147 -8.71 -0.67 -13.17
CA TYR A 147 -9.29 0.05 -12.04
C TYR A 147 -10.47 0.93 -12.47
N GLU A 148 -10.40 1.56 -13.63
CA GLU A 148 -11.51 2.36 -14.18
C GLU A 148 -12.76 1.50 -14.43
N LYS A 149 -12.59 0.29 -14.97
CA LYS A 149 -13.70 -0.66 -15.17
C LYS A 149 -14.40 -1.01 -13.86
N VAL A 150 -13.63 -1.31 -12.80
CA VAL A 150 -14.18 -1.60 -11.46
C VAL A 150 -14.91 -0.39 -10.88
N SER A 151 -14.32 0.80 -10.98
CA SER A 151 -14.94 2.03 -10.49
C SER A 151 -16.25 2.35 -11.21
N ARG A 152 -16.28 2.26 -12.56
CA ARG A 152 -17.50 2.48 -13.35
C ARG A 152 -18.58 1.46 -13.01
N ALA A 153 -18.21 0.19 -12.90
CA ALA A 153 -19.14 -0.87 -12.54
C ALA A 153 -19.77 -0.65 -11.16
N LEU A 154 -19.05 -0.07 -10.19
CA LEU A 154 -19.62 0.28 -8.88
C LEU A 154 -20.50 1.54 -8.95
N SER A 155 -20.11 2.54 -9.75
CA SER A 155 -20.87 3.79 -9.91
C SER A 155 -22.23 3.61 -10.58
N SER A 156 -22.39 2.63 -11.47
CA SER A 156 -23.68 2.31 -12.11
C SER A 156 -24.71 1.65 -11.17
N PHE A 157 -24.31 1.29 -9.95
CA PHE A 157 -25.22 0.74 -8.92
C PHE A 157 -25.60 1.77 -7.85
N LEU A 158 -25.05 2.99 -7.88
CA LEU A 158 -25.52 4.08 -7.04
C LEU A 158 -26.68 4.80 -7.77
N PRO A 159 -27.88 4.89 -7.17
CA PRO A 159 -29.04 5.55 -7.76
C PRO A 159 -28.88 7.07 -7.89
#